data_AF-A0A8B5W6X5-F1
#
_entry.id   AF-A0A8B5W6X5-F1
#
_cell.length_a   1.000
_cell.length_b   1.000
_cell.length_c   1.000
_cell.angle_alpha   90.00
_cell.angle_beta   90.00
_cell.angle_gamma   90.00
#
_symmetry.space_group_name_H-M   'P 1'
#
loop_
_entity.id
_entity.type
_entity.pdbx_description
1 polymer ?
#
loop_
_entity_poly.entity_id
_entity_poly.type
_entity_poly.pdbx_seq_one_letter_code
_entity_poly.pdbx_strand_id
1 'polypeptide(L)'
;MTTLNYDYFYNWVQANLNIRLDAYKEKQLNRRIQTVMRQSGALTLEEYSGLIHQDESVKKQFLDYITINVTEFFRNKDLFEKFEELLITDLSKKFDSISIWSAACSIGAEPYSLAMIIDRHSLPLK
;
A
#
# COMPACT_ATOMS: atom_id res chain seq x y z
N MET A 1 13.39 -16.11 -25.11
CA MET A 1 13.06 -15.25 -23.96
C MET A 1 13.23 -16.13 -22.73
N THR A 2 14.19 -15.83 -21.86
CA THR A 2 14.39 -16.58 -20.63
C THR A 2 13.16 -16.35 -19.74
N THR A 3 12.44 -17.41 -19.40
CA THR A 3 11.31 -17.33 -18.48
C THR A 3 11.86 -17.02 -17.09
N LEU A 4 11.42 -15.91 -16.48
CA LEU A 4 11.84 -15.57 -15.12
C LEU A 4 11.24 -16.55 -14.11
N ASN A 5 12.04 -16.97 -13.13
CA ASN A 5 11.69 -17.95 -12.11
C ASN A 5 11.01 -17.28 -10.88
N TYR A 6 9.73 -16.99 -10.99
CA TYR A 6 8.99 -16.32 -9.92
C TYR A 6 8.81 -17.18 -8.67
N ASP A 7 8.68 -18.50 -8.82
CA ASP A 7 8.52 -19.41 -7.68
C ASP A 7 9.75 -19.38 -6.77
N TYR A 8 10.96 -19.38 -7.35
CA TYR A 8 12.19 -19.15 -6.60
C TYR A 8 12.15 -17.81 -5.87
N PHE A 9 11.81 -16.73 -6.59
CA PHE A 9 11.88 -15.38 -6.03
C PHE A 9 10.87 -15.17 -4.90
N TYR A 10 9.67 -15.72 -5.01
CA TYR A 10 8.64 -15.64 -3.98
C TYR A 10 9.09 -16.37 -2.70
N ASN A 11 9.63 -17.58 -2.86
CA ASN A 11 10.18 -18.34 -1.74
C ASN A 11 11.37 -17.61 -1.09
N TRP A 12 12.25 -17.02 -1.90
CA TRP A 12 13.40 -16.25 -1.42
C TRP A 12 12.96 -15.01 -0.63
N VAL A 13 12.01 -14.23 -1.16
CA VAL A 13 11.49 -13.02 -0.49
C VAL A 13 10.80 -13.39 0.83
N GLN A 14 10.01 -14.46 0.84
CA GLN A 14 9.39 -14.94 2.07
C GLN A 14 10.44 -15.34 3.11
N ALA A 15 11.49 -16.07 2.71
CA ALA A 15 12.51 -16.55 3.64
C ALA A 15 13.44 -15.43 4.17
N ASN A 16 13.77 -14.43 3.34
CA ASN A 16 14.77 -13.41 3.69
C ASN A 16 14.18 -12.09 4.15
N LEU A 17 12.97 -11.74 3.70
CA LEU A 17 12.32 -10.46 4.00
C LEU A 17 11.01 -10.65 4.79
N ASN A 18 10.54 -11.88 4.98
CA ASN A 18 9.29 -12.21 5.66
C ASN A 18 8.06 -11.53 5.04
N ILE A 19 8.05 -11.42 3.70
CA ILE A 19 6.95 -10.82 2.92
C ILE A 19 6.32 -11.88 2.02
N ARG A 20 5.01 -12.08 2.20
CA ARG A 20 4.21 -12.97 1.36
C ARG A 20 3.74 -12.28 0.09
N LEU A 21 4.43 -12.56 -1.01
CA LEU A 21 4.15 -12.02 -2.33
C LEU A 21 2.93 -12.66 -3.02
N ASP A 22 2.59 -13.89 -2.65
CA ASP A 22 1.40 -14.63 -3.10
C ASP A 22 0.07 -14.00 -2.65
N ALA A 23 0.10 -13.10 -1.65
CA ALA A 23 -1.07 -12.33 -1.23
C ALA A 23 -1.49 -11.23 -2.22
N TYR A 24 -0.66 -10.92 -3.22
CA TYR A 24 -0.93 -9.88 -4.21
C TYR A 24 -1.41 -10.45 -5.55
N LYS A 25 -2.06 -9.61 -6.38
CA LYS A 25 -2.44 -9.99 -7.74
C LYS A 25 -1.19 -10.26 -8.60
N GLU A 26 -0.94 -11.53 -8.86
CA GLU A 26 0.27 -12.06 -9.53
C GLU A 26 0.71 -11.24 -10.75
N LYS A 27 -0.17 -11.03 -11.74
CA LYS A 27 0.17 -10.30 -12.98
C LYS A 27 0.65 -8.87 -12.74
N GLN A 28 0.09 -8.18 -11.75
CA GLN A 28 0.47 -6.80 -11.41
C GLN A 28 1.77 -6.77 -10.63
N LEU A 29 1.92 -7.69 -9.68
CA LEU A 29 3.13 -7.84 -8.90
C LEU A 29 4.33 -8.22 -9.77
N ASN A 30 4.20 -9.22 -10.64
CA ASN A 30 5.26 -9.66 -11.54
C ASN A 30 5.75 -8.55 -12.46
N ARG A 31 4.84 -7.68 -12.95
CA ARG A 31 5.21 -6.49 -13.71
C ARG A 31 6.05 -5.52 -12.88
N ARG A 32 5.66 -5.25 -11.63
CA ARG A 32 6.41 -4.37 -10.73
C ARG A 32 7.80 -4.93 -10.40
N ILE A 33 7.87 -6.22 -10.08
CA ILE A 33 9.13 -6.93 -9.82
C ILE A 33 10.05 -6.79 -11.04
N GLN A 34 9.56 -7.06 -12.25
CA GLN A 34 10.35 -6.88 -13.47
C GLN A 34 10.85 -5.45 -13.66
N THR A 35 10.01 -4.44 -13.39
CA THR A 35 10.40 -3.03 -13.53
C THR A 35 11.55 -2.69 -12.60
N VAL A 36 11.43 -3.02 -11.31
CA VAL A 36 12.45 -2.68 -10.32
C VAL A 36 13.73 -3.52 -10.50
N MET A 37 13.59 -4.80 -10.88
CA MET A 37 14.72 -5.68 -11.24
C MET A 37 15.55 -5.09 -12.39
N ARG A 38 14.89 -4.61 -13.45
CA ARG A 38 15.59 -4.00 -14.58
C ARG A 38 16.29 -2.69 -14.20
N GLN A 39 15.74 -1.93 -13.27
CA GLN A 39 16.36 -0.70 -12.77
C GLN A 39 17.65 -0.97 -11.99
N SER A 40 17.76 -2.12 -11.32
CA SER A 40 19.00 -2.53 -10.63
C SER A 40 20.05 -3.13 -11.56
N GLY A 41 19.76 -3.28 -12.86
CA GLY A 41 20.65 -3.90 -13.84
C GLY A 41 20.67 -5.43 -13.84
N ALA A 42 19.82 -6.09 -13.05
CA ALA A 42 19.74 -7.56 -13.01
C ALA A 42 19.01 -8.11 -14.26
N LEU A 43 19.49 -9.25 -14.76
CA LEU A 43 18.90 -9.96 -15.90
C LEU A 43 18.02 -11.12 -15.46
N THR A 44 18.28 -11.66 -14.26
CA THR A 44 17.54 -12.78 -13.66
C THR A 44 17.05 -12.44 -12.25
N LEU A 45 16.06 -13.20 -11.75
CA LEU A 45 15.54 -13.00 -10.39
C LEU A 45 16.51 -13.49 -9.32
N GLU A 46 17.38 -14.44 -9.67
CA GLU A 46 18.48 -14.96 -8.86
C GLU A 46 19.61 -13.93 -8.70
N GLU A 47 19.97 -13.22 -9.78
CA GLU A 47 20.88 -12.08 -9.68
C GLU A 47 20.27 -10.96 -8.83
N TYR A 48 18.99 -10.68 -9.05
CA TYR A 48 18.30 -9.62 -8.33
C TYR A 48 18.18 -9.90 -6.83
N SER A 49 17.88 -11.15 -6.43
CA SER A 49 17.88 -11.55 -5.02
C SER A 49 19.27 -11.40 -4.40
N GLY A 50 20.33 -11.71 -5.15
CA GLY A 50 21.72 -11.43 -4.76
C GLY A 50 21.98 -9.94 -4.51
N LEU A 51 21.54 -9.07 -5.43
CA LEU A 51 21.67 -7.61 -5.27
C LEU A 51 20.89 -7.08 -4.07
N ILE A 52 19.65 -7.54 -3.86
CA ILE A 52 18.85 -7.17 -2.67
C ILE A 52 19.57 -7.57 -1.37
N HIS A 53 20.29 -8.69 -1.36
CA HIS A 53 21.02 -9.13 -0.18
C HIS A 53 22.28 -8.31 0.10
N GLN A 54 22.94 -7.80 -0.94
CA GLN A 54 24.24 -7.13 -0.83
C GLN A 54 24.13 -5.61 -0.71
N ASP A 55 23.08 -5.02 -1.29
CA ASP A 55 22.91 -3.57 -1.39
C ASP A 55 21.59 -3.13 -0.73
N GLU A 56 21.70 -2.47 0.41
CA GLU A 56 20.55 -1.94 1.16
C GLU A 56 19.76 -0.89 0.36
N SER A 57 20.37 -0.19 -0.60
CA SER A 57 19.66 0.75 -1.47
C SER A 57 18.74 0.02 -2.46
N VAL A 58 19.22 -1.09 -3.04
CA VAL A 58 18.42 -1.96 -3.93
C VAL A 58 17.29 -2.61 -3.15
N LYS A 59 17.57 -3.09 -1.93
CA LYS A 59 16.56 -3.64 -1.03
C LYS A 59 15.48 -2.62 -0.67
N LYS A 60 15.87 -1.40 -0.31
CA LYS A 60 14.92 -0.31 -0.03
C LYS A 60 14.05 -0.02 -1.25
N GLN A 61 14.67 0.11 -2.44
CA GLN A 61 13.95 0.35 -3.68
C GLN A 61 12.96 -0.78 -4.00
N PHE A 62 13.35 -2.05 -3.80
CA PHE A 62 12.46 -3.19 -3.93
C PHE A 62 11.24 -3.04 -3.02
N LEU A 63 11.46 -2.84 -1.71
CA LEU A 63 10.40 -2.71 -0.71
C LEU A 63 9.44 -1.55 -1.02
N ASP A 64 9.97 -0.38 -1.37
CA ASP A 64 9.19 0.80 -1.72
C ASP A 64 8.34 0.58 -2.98
N TYR A 65 8.82 -0.20 -3.95
CA TYR A 65 8.14 -0.45 -5.21
C TYR A 65 7.10 -1.58 -5.13
N ILE A 66 7.34 -2.60 -4.30
CA ILE A 66 6.38 -3.69 -4.09
C ILE A 66 5.24 -3.27 -3.15
N THR A 67 5.50 -2.39 -2.19
CA THR A 67 4.46 -1.83 -1.32
C THR A 67 3.72 -0.71 -2.07
N ILE A 68 2.39 -0.79 -2.14
CA ILE A 68 1.58 0.25 -2.80
C ILE A 68 1.55 1.48 -1.89
N ASN A 69 2.50 2.40 -2.05
CA ASN A 69 2.59 3.62 -1.26
C ASN A 69 2.03 4.84 -1.99
N VAL A 70 0.81 4.74 -2.53
CA VAL A 70 0.11 5.94 -3.00
C VAL A 70 -1.19 6.04 -2.22
N THR A 71 -1.17 6.88 -1.18
CA THR A 71 -2.36 7.47 -0.58
C THR A 71 -2.23 8.98 -0.76
N GLU A 72 -3.32 9.62 -1.13
CA GLU A 72 -3.43 11.06 -1.32
C GLU A 72 -4.64 11.53 -0.51
N PHE A 73 -4.64 12.82 -0.17
CA PHE A 73 -5.78 13.40 0.52
C PHE A 73 -7.04 13.28 -0.35
N PHE A 74 -8.14 12.85 0.25
CA PHE A 74 -9.43 12.67 -0.42
C PHE A 74 -9.36 11.77 -1.67
N ARG A 75 -8.54 10.70 -1.64
CA ARG A 75 -8.46 9.71 -2.72
C ARG A 75 -9.87 9.20 -3.08
N ASN A 76 -10.26 9.35 -4.34
CA ASN A 76 -11.64 9.14 -4.82
C ASN A 76 -12.63 10.06 -4.10
N LYS A 77 -12.55 11.37 -4.41
CA LYS A 77 -13.31 12.43 -3.76
C LYS A 77 -14.81 12.12 -3.58
N ASP A 78 -15.47 11.56 -4.60
CA ASP A 78 -16.90 11.19 -4.56
C ASP A 78 -17.25 10.23 -3.41
N LEU A 79 -16.31 9.36 -3.01
CA LEU A 79 -16.52 8.45 -1.88
C LEU A 79 -16.51 9.22 -0.55
N PHE A 80 -15.59 10.17 -0.41
CA PHE A 80 -15.52 11.03 0.77
C PHE A 80 -16.73 11.96 0.86
N GLU A 81 -17.21 12.50 -0.25
CA GLU A 81 -18.42 13.32 -0.29
C GLU A 81 -19.65 12.53 0.16
N LYS A 82 -19.81 11.30 -0.33
CA LYS A 82 -20.89 10.40 0.12
C LYS A 82 -20.76 10.00 1.59
N PHE A 83 -19.53 9.75 2.04
CA PHE A 83 -19.27 9.45 3.44
C PHE A 83 -19.63 10.65 4.33
N GLU A 84 -19.23 11.86 3.94
CA GLU A 84 -19.56 13.10 4.63
C GLU A 84 -21.07 13.34 4.68
N GLU A 85 -21.79 13.11 3.58
CA GLU A 85 -23.26 13.18 3.57
C GLU A 85 -23.89 12.19 4.56
N LEU A 86 -23.47 10.91 4.53
CA LEU A 86 -23.96 9.89 5.46
C LEU A 86 -23.65 10.23 6.93
N LEU A 87 -22.45 10.76 7.17
CA LEU A 87 -21.97 11.15 8.49
C LEU A 87 -22.88 12.23 9.10
N ILE A 88 -23.21 13.26 8.32
CA ILE A 88 -24.03 14.39 8.78
C ILE A 88 -25.52 14.01 8.86
N THR A 89 -26.02 13.28 7.88
CA THR A 89 -27.47 13.05 7.76
C THR A 89 -27.99 11.94 8.69
N ASP A 90 -27.15 10.95 9.01
CA ASP A 90 -27.52 9.76 9.78
C ASP A 90 -26.63 9.56 11.02
N LEU A 91 -25.32 9.35 10.83
CA LEU A 91 -24.45 8.87 11.93
C LEU A 91 -24.35 9.85 13.09
N SER A 92 -24.21 11.15 12.81
CA SER A 92 -24.13 12.21 13.83
C SER A 92 -25.40 12.35 14.67
N LYS A 93 -26.56 11.93 14.16
CA LYS A 93 -27.83 11.94 14.90
C LYS A 93 -28.02 10.69 15.75
N LYS A 94 -27.30 9.61 15.41
CA LYS A 94 -27.44 8.29 16.03
C LYS A 94 -26.42 8.05 17.14
N PHE A 95 -25.26 8.70 17.07
CA PHE A 95 -24.16 8.49 18.00
C PHE A 95 -23.65 9.81 18.56
N ASP A 96 -23.53 9.89 19.90
CA ASP A 96 -23.00 11.08 20.60
C ASP A 96 -21.49 11.28 20.39
N SER A 97 -20.78 10.25 19.92
CA SER A 97 -19.37 10.31 19.55
C SER A 97 -19.05 9.25 18.50
N ILE A 98 -18.12 9.57 17.60
CA ILE A 98 -17.81 8.74 16.43
C ILE A 98 -16.39 8.17 16.57
N SER A 99 -16.26 6.87 16.30
CA SER A 99 -14.98 6.17 16.22
C SER A 99 -14.82 5.60 14.81
N ILE A 100 -13.70 5.88 14.15
CA ILE A 100 -13.44 5.47 12.76
C ILE A 100 -12.10 4.74 12.71
N TRP A 101 -12.04 3.62 11.99
CA TRP A 101 -10.82 2.87 11.74
C TRP A 101 -10.46 2.91 10.26
N SER A 102 -9.35 3.57 9.92
CA SER A 102 -8.74 3.49 8.59
C SER A 102 -7.73 2.34 8.58
N ALA A 103 -8.16 1.19 8.04
CA ALA A 103 -7.32 0.01 7.92
C ALA A 103 -6.35 0.15 6.73
N ALA A 104 -5.07 -0.14 6.96
CA ALA A 104 -4.01 0.00 5.95
C ALA A 104 -3.85 1.44 5.39
N CYS A 105 -3.80 2.43 6.29
CA CYS A 105 -3.78 3.86 5.95
C CYS A 105 -2.51 4.38 5.23
N SER A 106 -1.54 3.52 4.90
CA SER A 106 -0.27 3.88 4.26
C SER A 106 0.42 5.05 5.00
N ILE A 107 0.73 6.16 4.33
CA ILE A 107 1.35 7.36 4.97
C ILE A 107 0.37 8.26 5.74
N GLY A 108 -0.90 7.86 5.89
CA GLY A 108 -1.87 8.54 6.73
C GLY A 108 -2.79 9.56 6.03
N ALA A 109 -2.67 9.76 4.71
CA ALA A 109 -3.50 10.76 4.03
C ALA A 109 -5.02 10.49 4.17
N GLU A 110 -5.43 9.21 4.19
CA GLU A 110 -6.83 8.81 4.41
C GLU A 110 -7.35 9.18 5.81
N PRO A 111 -6.74 8.74 6.94
CA PRO A 111 -7.24 9.12 8.27
C PRO A 111 -7.19 10.63 8.52
N TYR A 112 -6.22 11.36 7.94
CA TYR A 112 -6.24 12.82 8.01
C TYR A 112 -7.39 13.43 7.19
N SER A 113 -7.72 12.88 6.03
CA SER A 113 -8.89 13.32 5.25
C SER A 113 -10.20 13.13 6.04
N LEU A 114 -10.32 12.00 6.74
CA LEU A 114 -11.45 11.74 7.64
C LEU A 114 -11.48 12.73 8.81
N ALA A 115 -10.33 12.99 9.45
CA ALA A 115 -10.21 13.97 10.52
C ALA A 115 -10.61 15.39 10.08
N MET A 116 -10.20 15.80 8.87
CA MET A 116 -10.60 17.10 8.29
C MET A 116 -12.11 17.22 8.08
N ILE A 117 -12.78 16.13 7.68
CA ILE A 117 -14.25 16.11 7.55
C ILE A 117 -14.91 16.25 8.92
N ILE A 118 -14.43 15.49 9.90
CA ILE A 118 -14.96 15.50 11.27
C ILE A 118 -14.81 16.89 11.90
N ASP A 119 -13.63 17.50 11.77
CA ASP A 119 -13.33 18.85 12.27
C ASP A 119 -14.22 19.91 11.61
N ARG A 120 -14.42 19.84 10.29
CA ARG A 120 -15.30 20.74 9.53
C ARG A 120 -16.72 20.79 10.07
N HIS A 121 -17.23 19.67 10.58
CA HIS A 121 -18.56 19.55 11.17
C HIS A 121 -18.57 19.59 12.69
N SER A 122 -17.42 19.84 13.32
CA SER A 122 -17.25 19.87 14.78
C SER A 122 -17.82 18.63 15.47
N LEU A 123 -17.69 17.46 14.83
CA LEU A 123 -18.23 16.22 15.36
C LEU A 123 -17.33 15.66 16.47
N PRO A 124 -17.89 15.24 17.62
CA PRO A 124 -17.11 14.67 18.70
C PRO A 124 -16.54 13.29 18.29
N LEU A 125 -15.20 13.17 18.34
CA LEU A 125 -14.53 11.88 18.26
C LEU A 125 -14.51 11.20 19.62
N LYS A 126 -14.62 9.87 19.60
CA LYS A 126 -14.49 9.03 20.79
C LYS A 126 -13.02 8.76 21.14
#